data_AF-C1E742-F1
#
_entry.id   AF-C1E742-F1
#
_cell.length_a   1.000
_cell.length_b   1.000
_cell.length_c   1.000
_cell.angle_alpha   90.00
_cell.angle_beta   90.00
_cell.angle_gamma   90.00
#
_symmetry.space_group_name_H-M   'P 1'
#
loop_
_entity.id
_entity.type
_entity.pdbx_description
1 polymer ?
#
loop_
_entity_poly.entity_id
_entity_poly.type
_entity_poly.pdbx_seq_one_letter_code
_entity_poly.pdbx_strand_id
1 'polypeptide(L)'
;MDRERRPPFRDDSVRGMHAYDPQASPTEMRRLSGGLAGLYTEPALALDFQAYRPRDVLSFPADKDRTWRLPTELDPVRLMHNAIRAEVTKFEALLFKLGDDKLSRWQIQCIKDWWVGHRDHVVYHHAMEDAVLHPFVRSRVHVPADFQSSHDQLNFLLRAVDRAICNRTFNRASELAPAWHGYRTSLYPLLAEEEAILIPLTRAYFTPEEYGAKIGEILRSAPKLALGSLLHHLQGGKEGAMSFLVRYGYEWMAWYRSVHATRTHYREHAESKLASLLVGAPVVCRHKDDLRIMKTLRPLELNRRLMLAPVASSEVSAMVFSQMATGRWLLDVGWGGRAPEEVEGGEMDGDGGTRRPEGGRVRV
;
A
#
# COMPACT_ATOMS: atom_id res chain seq x y z
N MET A 1 -4.02 57.97 16.64
CA MET A 1 -3.87 56.69 15.92
C MET A 1 -3.27 55.68 16.89
N ASP A 2 -4.13 55.08 17.71
CA ASP A 2 -3.73 54.09 18.70
C ASP A 2 -3.84 52.68 18.07
N ARG A 3 -2.72 51.95 18.09
CA ARG A 3 -2.69 50.54 17.73
C ARG A 3 -3.21 49.75 18.92
N GLU A 4 -4.51 49.47 18.91
CA GLU A 4 -5.17 48.61 19.88
C GLU A 4 -4.53 47.23 19.94
N ARG A 5 -4.26 46.82 21.18
CA ARG A 5 -3.81 45.49 21.60
C ARG A 5 -4.89 44.47 21.21
N ARG A 6 -4.60 43.58 20.25
CA ARG A 6 -5.41 42.38 20.05
C ARG A 6 -5.17 41.39 21.20
N PRO A 7 -6.21 40.75 21.74
CA PRO A 7 -6.04 39.73 22.77
C PRO A 7 -5.34 38.50 22.19
N PRO A 8 -4.64 37.69 23.01
CA PRO A 8 -4.12 36.41 22.56
C PRO A 8 -5.28 35.54 22.07
N PHE A 9 -5.13 35.02 20.85
CA PHE A 9 -6.05 34.05 20.28
C PHE A 9 -6.11 32.84 21.22
N ARG A 10 -7.23 32.65 21.93
CA ARG A 10 -7.55 31.36 22.55
C ARG A 10 -7.94 30.42 21.41
N ASP A 11 -7.09 29.45 21.15
CA ASP A 11 -7.30 28.40 20.17
C ASP A 11 -8.32 27.38 20.71
N ASP A 12 -9.61 27.68 20.52
CA ASP A 12 -10.69 26.74 20.77
C ASP A 12 -10.89 25.74 19.60
N SER A 13 -10.04 25.77 18.56
CA SER A 13 -10.12 24.83 17.43
C SER A 13 -9.62 23.41 17.76
N VAL A 14 -9.12 23.21 18.98
CA VAL A 14 -8.77 21.89 19.53
C VAL A 14 -10.00 21.13 20.06
N ARG A 15 -11.17 21.77 20.22
CA ARG A 15 -12.39 21.10 20.75
C ARG A 15 -13.10 20.15 19.79
N GLY A 16 -12.63 20.01 18.55
CA GLY A 16 -13.19 19.08 17.55
C GLY A 16 -12.25 17.93 17.14
N MET A 17 -10.99 17.95 17.59
CA MET A 17 -10.18 16.74 17.55
C MET A 17 -10.71 15.86 18.68
N HIS A 18 -11.20 14.66 18.36
CA HIS A 18 -11.03 13.58 19.31
C HIS A 18 -9.53 13.51 19.56
N ALA A 19 -9.08 14.17 20.64
CA ALA A 19 -7.75 14.00 21.17
C ALA A 19 -7.53 12.49 21.18
N TYR A 20 -6.38 12.05 20.66
CA TYR A 20 -5.89 10.70 20.85
C TYR A 20 -6.27 10.27 22.27
N ASP A 21 -7.24 9.39 22.38
CA ASP A 21 -7.69 8.89 23.67
C ASP A 21 -6.70 7.78 24.02
N PRO A 22 -5.78 8.00 24.97
CA PRO A 22 -4.82 6.98 25.36
C PRO A 22 -5.51 5.75 25.98
N GLN A 23 -6.82 5.82 26.24
CA GLN A 23 -7.64 4.72 26.73
C GLN A 23 -8.52 4.07 25.65
N ALA A 24 -8.47 4.53 24.40
CA ALA A 24 -9.18 3.86 23.31
C ALA A 24 -8.73 2.40 23.21
N SER A 25 -9.68 1.48 23.20
CA SER A 25 -9.36 0.06 23.15
C SER A 25 -8.58 -0.28 21.87
N PRO A 26 -7.73 -1.31 21.86
CA PRO A 26 -7.07 -1.78 20.63
C PRO A 26 -8.06 -2.04 19.49
N THR A 27 -9.30 -2.40 19.80
CA THR A 27 -10.41 -2.61 18.85
C THR A 27 -10.96 -1.29 18.29
N GLU A 28 -11.02 -0.22 19.08
CA GLU A 28 -11.40 1.12 18.63
C GLU A 28 -10.27 1.78 17.84
N MET A 29 -9.01 1.60 18.23
CA MET A 29 -7.87 1.99 17.40
C MET A 29 -7.88 1.24 16.05
N ARG A 30 -8.26 -0.05 16.05
CA ARG A 30 -8.51 -0.83 14.81
C ARG A 30 -9.68 -0.29 13.99
N ARG A 31 -10.77 0.19 14.59
CA ARG A 31 -11.89 0.83 13.85
C ARG A 31 -11.52 2.22 13.31
N LEU A 32 -10.74 3.00 14.05
CA LEU A 32 -10.25 4.31 13.63
C LEU A 32 -9.25 4.19 12.47
N SER A 33 -8.58 3.03 12.34
CA SER A 33 -7.75 2.69 11.18
C SER A 33 -8.50 2.44 9.85
N GLY A 34 -9.74 2.95 9.76
CA GLY A 34 -10.67 2.85 8.65
C GLY A 34 -10.00 3.01 7.28
N GLY A 35 -9.78 1.88 6.63
CA GLY A 35 -9.27 1.77 5.26
C GLY A 35 -8.09 0.83 5.07
N LEU A 36 -7.35 0.47 6.13
CA LEU A 36 -6.15 -0.39 6.01
C LEU A 36 -6.12 -1.58 6.99
N ALA A 37 -7.09 -1.66 7.91
CA ALA A 37 -7.30 -2.85 8.74
C ALA A 37 -7.68 -4.05 7.85
N GLY A 38 -6.74 -4.99 7.68
CA GLY A 38 -6.92 -6.20 6.86
C GLY A 38 -5.78 -6.48 5.88
N LEU A 39 -4.84 -5.54 5.69
CA LEU A 39 -3.66 -5.73 4.85
C LEU A 39 -2.46 -6.33 5.62
N TYR A 40 -2.71 -6.95 6.77
CA TYR A 40 -1.68 -7.45 7.67
C TYR A 40 -0.97 -8.67 7.05
N THR A 41 0.20 -8.41 6.50
CA THR A 41 1.31 -9.35 6.60
C THR A 41 1.78 -9.33 8.04
N GLU A 42 1.53 -10.39 8.82
CA GLU A 42 2.31 -10.57 10.05
C GLU A 42 3.79 -10.64 9.64
N PRO A 43 4.70 -9.91 10.32
CA PRO A 43 6.12 -9.99 9.99
C PRO A 43 6.59 -11.42 10.14
N ALA A 44 7.38 -11.90 9.18
CA ALA A 44 8.18 -13.11 9.36
C ALA A 44 9.14 -12.90 10.54
N LEU A 45 8.69 -13.29 11.73
CA LEU A 45 9.40 -13.08 13.00
C LEU A 45 10.55 -14.10 13.12
N ALA A 46 11.68 -13.78 12.50
CA ALA A 46 12.98 -14.30 12.87
C ALA A 46 14.05 -13.22 12.66
N LEU A 47 13.82 -12.01 13.19
CA LEU A 47 14.86 -10.98 13.22
C LEU A 47 15.85 -11.31 14.32
N ASP A 48 17.12 -11.50 13.94
CA ASP A 48 18.21 -11.54 14.90
C ASP A 48 18.51 -10.11 15.40
N PHE A 49 17.74 -9.68 16.41
CA PHE A 49 17.98 -8.39 17.07
C PHE A 49 19.39 -8.26 17.65
N GLN A 50 20.13 -9.37 17.85
CA GLN A 50 21.52 -9.30 18.28
C GLN A 50 22.45 -8.72 17.23
N ALA A 51 22.05 -8.72 15.95
CA ALA A 51 22.78 -8.06 14.87
C ALA A 51 22.65 -6.52 14.93
N TYR A 52 21.65 -6.00 15.65
CA TYR A 52 21.34 -4.56 15.73
C TYR A 52 21.80 -3.97 17.07
N ARG A 53 23.12 -3.90 17.27
CA ARG A 53 23.72 -3.38 18.52
C ARG A 53 24.02 -1.89 18.43
N PRO A 54 23.98 -1.14 19.54
CA PRO A 54 24.47 0.24 19.52
C PRO A 54 25.95 0.26 19.15
N ARG A 55 26.38 1.27 18.39
CA ARG A 55 27.79 1.47 18.04
C ARG A 55 28.67 1.73 19.26
N ASP A 56 28.10 2.42 20.23
CA ASP A 56 28.68 2.68 21.54
C ASP A 56 27.55 2.64 22.57
N VAL A 57 27.58 1.63 23.43
CA VAL A 57 26.55 1.41 24.47
C VAL A 57 26.49 2.57 25.45
N LEU A 58 27.63 3.22 25.72
CA LEU A 58 27.71 4.32 26.69
C LEU A 58 27.17 5.62 26.10
N SER A 59 27.48 5.90 24.84
CA SER A 59 27.01 7.10 24.14
C SER A 59 25.58 6.98 23.64
N PHE A 60 25.13 5.78 23.27
CA PHE A 60 23.81 5.54 22.66
C PHE A 60 23.06 4.41 23.39
N PRO A 61 22.62 4.64 24.65
CA PRO A 61 21.78 3.68 25.35
C PRO A 61 20.40 3.54 24.67
N ALA A 62 19.83 2.35 24.72
CA ALA A 62 18.51 2.02 24.19
C ALA A 62 17.37 2.45 25.14
N ASP A 63 17.38 3.71 25.61
CA ASP A 63 16.52 4.21 26.68
C ASP A 63 15.47 5.24 26.24
N LYS A 64 15.34 5.46 24.93
CA LYS A 64 14.49 6.52 24.38
C LYS A 64 13.04 6.10 24.18
N ASP A 65 12.68 4.81 24.19
CA ASP A 65 11.32 4.37 23.85
C ASP A 65 10.24 5.03 24.75
N ARG A 66 10.53 5.18 26.05
CA ARG A 66 9.65 5.89 27.01
C ARG A 66 9.39 7.36 26.71
N THR A 67 10.20 7.99 25.86
CA THR A 67 10.02 9.39 25.44
C THR A 67 8.98 9.53 24.33
N TRP A 68 8.61 8.43 23.69
CA TRP A 68 7.63 8.42 22.61
C TRP A 68 6.22 8.32 23.14
N ARG A 69 5.40 9.32 22.84
CA ARG A 69 3.97 9.32 23.19
C ARG A 69 3.06 8.80 22.08
N LEU A 70 3.55 8.76 20.86
CA LEU A 70 2.77 8.29 19.72
C LEU A 70 2.83 6.77 19.62
N PRO A 71 1.70 6.12 19.30
CA PRO A 71 1.66 4.71 19.01
C PRO A 71 2.43 4.42 17.71
N THR A 72 2.99 3.23 17.58
CA THR A 72 3.84 2.84 16.43
C THR A 72 3.08 2.86 15.10
N GLU A 73 1.77 2.75 15.14
CA GLU A 73 0.83 2.84 14.01
C GLU A 73 0.84 4.22 13.35
N LEU A 74 1.28 5.25 14.07
CA LEU A 74 1.44 6.62 13.59
C LEU A 74 2.90 6.97 13.30
N ASP A 75 3.81 5.98 13.29
CA ASP A 75 5.18 6.18 12.86
C ASP A 75 5.21 6.59 11.37
N PRO A 76 5.99 7.61 10.99
CA PRO A 76 6.00 8.13 9.63
C PRO A 76 6.45 7.10 8.61
N VAL A 77 7.37 6.18 8.94
CA VAL A 77 7.80 5.09 8.03
C VAL A 77 6.62 4.20 7.70
N ARG A 78 5.91 3.73 8.73
CA ARG A 78 4.68 2.94 8.55
C ARG A 78 3.61 3.70 7.76
N LEU A 79 3.43 5.00 8.00
CA LEU A 79 2.45 5.80 7.27
C LEU A 79 2.81 5.96 5.79
N MET A 80 4.09 6.08 5.44
CA MET A 80 4.58 6.05 4.05
C MET A 80 4.35 4.67 3.41
N HIS A 81 4.69 3.59 4.11
CA HIS A 81 4.46 2.22 3.63
C HIS A 81 2.97 1.94 3.41
N ASN A 82 2.12 2.45 4.29
CA ASN A 82 0.67 2.34 4.16
C ASN A 82 0.12 3.04 2.92
N ALA A 83 0.70 4.16 2.49
CA ALA A 83 0.34 4.81 1.24
C ALA A 83 0.69 3.93 0.03
N ILE A 84 1.88 3.32 0.04
CA ILE A 84 2.33 2.36 -0.98
C ILE A 84 1.42 1.12 -1.01
N ARG A 85 1.13 0.50 0.15
CA ARG A 85 0.20 -0.64 0.24
C ARG A 85 -1.18 -0.30 -0.28
N ALA A 86 -1.68 0.91 -0.01
CA ALA A 86 -2.98 1.35 -0.50
C ALA A 86 -3.01 1.47 -2.02
N GLU A 87 -1.98 2.06 -2.63
CA GLU A 87 -1.82 2.12 -4.10
C GLU A 87 -1.81 0.71 -4.70
N VAL A 88 -0.99 -0.18 -4.14
CA VAL A 88 -0.81 -1.54 -4.67
C VAL A 88 -2.12 -2.33 -4.60
N THR A 89 -2.79 -2.26 -3.45
CA THR A 89 -4.06 -2.96 -3.21
C THR A 89 -5.16 -2.47 -4.15
N LYS A 90 -5.29 -1.15 -4.34
CA LYS A 90 -6.31 -0.58 -5.23
C LYS A 90 -6.09 -1.00 -6.68
N PHE A 91 -4.85 -0.96 -7.14
CA PHE A 91 -4.55 -1.32 -8.52
C PHE A 91 -4.75 -2.81 -8.77
N GLU A 92 -4.38 -3.68 -7.83
CA GLU A 92 -4.67 -5.12 -7.96
C GLU A 92 -6.18 -5.39 -8.06
N ALA A 93 -6.97 -4.80 -7.16
CA ALA A 93 -8.42 -4.95 -7.18
C ALA A 93 -9.02 -4.42 -8.49
N LEU A 94 -8.42 -3.38 -9.07
CA LEU A 94 -8.82 -2.84 -10.37
C LEU A 94 -8.49 -3.83 -11.50
N LEU A 95 -7.28 -4.39 -11.54
CA LEU A 95 -6.89 -5.37 -12.56
C LEU A 95 -7.84 -6.57 -12.54
N PHE A 96 -8.16 -7.08 -11.34
CA PHE A 96 -9.12 -8.17 -11.18
C PHE A 96 -10.52 -7.81 -11.66
N LYS A 97 -10.99 -6.60 -11.35
CA LYS A 97 -12.29 -6.11 -11.80
C LYS A 97 -12.39 -5.91 -13.31
N LEU A 98 -11.30 -5.49 -13.96
CA LEU A 98 -11.22 -5.39 -15.42
C LEU A 98 -11.13 -6.77 -16.10
N GLY A 99 -10.52 -7.75 -15.43
CA GLY A 99 -10.49 -9.15 -15.87
C GLY A 99 -9.95 -9.35 -17.28
N ASP A 100 -10.66 -10.18 -18.06
CA ASP A 100 -10.33 -10.55 -19.44
C ASP A 100 -11.00 -9.66 -20.49
N ASP A 101 -11.65 -8.57 -20.08
CA ASP A 101 -12.25 -7.63 -21.02
C ASP A 101 -11.18 -6.95 -21.87
N LYS A 102 -11.48 -6.82 -23.17
CA LYS A 102 -10.57 -6.16 -24.11
C LYS A 102 -10.48 -4.68 -23.79
N LEU A 103 -9.28 -4.23 -23.45
CA LEU A 103 -8.97 -2.84 -23.16
C LEU A 103 -8.83 -2.03 -24.45
N SER A 104 -9.45 -0.86 -24.45
CA SER A 104 -9.22 0.17 -25.45
C SER A 104 -7.85 0.85 -25.24
N ARG A 105 -7.37 1.56 -26.27
CA ARG A 105 -6.07 2.25 -26.25
C ARG A 105 -5.94 3.23 -25.08
N TRP A 106 -7.00 3.97 -24.74
CA TRP A 106 -6.95 4.93 -23.65
C TRP A 106 -6.88 4.25 -22.27
N GLN A 107 -7.52 3.09 -22.09
CA GLN A 107 -7.44 2.32 -20.85
C GLN A 107 -6.03 1.77 -20.63
N ILE A 108 -5.40 1.25 -21.69
CA ILE A 108 -4.00 0.80 -21.68
C ILE A 108 -3.07 1.95 -21.29
N GLN A 109 -3.23 3.13 -21.90
CA GLN A 109 -2.42 4.30 -21.55
C GLN A 109 -2.65 4.74 -20.10
N CYS A 110 -3.89 4.69 -19.62
CA CYS A 110 -4.24 5.00 -18.23
C CYS A 110 -3.50 4.11 -17.23
N ILE A 111 -3.43 2.81 -17.52
CA ILE A 111 -2.67 1.82 -16.74
C ILE A 111 -1.17 2.15 -16.74
N LYS A 112 -0.60 2.44 -17.92
CA LYS A 112 0.82 2.79 -18.05
C LYS A 112 1.18 4.06 -17.28
N ASP A 113 0.37 5.11 -17.41
CA ASP A 113 0.57 6.37 -16.69
C ASP A 113 0.51 6.17 -15.17
N TRP A 114 -0.47 5.40 -14.69
CA TRP A 114 -0.59 5.08 -13.27
C TRP A 114 0.64 4.34 -12.76
N TRP A 115 1.09 3.31 -13.49
CA TRP A 115 2.26 2.53 -13.14
C TRP A 115 3.52 3.38 -13.04
N VAL A 116 3.77 4.28 -14.01
CA VAL A 116 4.93 5.18 -13.97
C VAL A 116 4.92 6.01 -12.69
N GLY A 117 3.76 6.58 -12.32
CA GLY A 117 3.62 7.33 -11.08
C GLY A 117 3.90 6.49 -9.83
N HIS A 118 3.32 5.29 -9.74
CA HIS A 118 3.54 4.38 -8.60
C HIS A 118 5.00 3.93 -8.51
N ARG A 119 5.62 3.53 -9.62
CA ARG A 119 7.03 3.15 -9.69
C ARG A 119 7.93 4.28 -9.21
N ASP A 120 7.72 5.50 -9.68
CA ASP A 120 8.52 6.66 -9.29
C ASP A 120 8.34 6.99 -7.79
N HIS A 121 7.13 6.80 -7.24
CA HIS A 121 6.88 6.93 -5.81
C HIS A 121 7.69 5.92 -4.98
N VAL A 122 7.67 4.63 -5.36
CA VAL A 122 8.40 3.56 -4.66
C VAL A 122 9.92 3.72 -4.79
N VAL A 123 10.42 4.08 -5.98
CA VAL A 123 11.84 4.37 -6.19
C VAL A 123 12.30 5.54 -5.33
N TYR A 124 11.51 6.62 -5.26
CA TYR A 124 11.81 7.74 -4.37
C TYR A 124 11.84 7.33 -2.90
N HIS A 125 10.87 6.53 -2.46
CA HIS A 125 10.76 6.05 -1.07
C HIS A 125 12.04 5.34 -0.63
N HIS A 126 12.46 4.29 -1.35
CA HIS A 126 13.71 3.57 -1.01
C HIS A 126 14.95 4.45 -1.15
N ALA A 127 15.04 5.29 -2.18
CA ALA A 127 16.19 6.18 -2.36
C ALA A 127 16.35 7.15 -1.18
N MET A 128 15.25 7.66 -0.64
CA MET A 128 15.24 8.51 0.54
C MET A 128 15.63 7.73 1.79
N GLU A 129 15.18 6.49 1.94
CA GLU A 129 15.60 5.63 3.05
C GLU A 129 17.11 5.38 3.01
N ASP A 130 17.64 4.99 1.85
CA ASP A 130 19.05 4.69 1.68
C ASP A 130 19.97 5.90 1.84
N ALA A 131 19.54 7.06 1.34
CA ALA A 131 20.35 8.27 1.37
C ALA A 131 20.27 9.02 2.70
N VAL A 132 19.15 8.90 3.43
CA VAL A 132 18.84 9.77 4.57
C VAL A 132 18.51 8.99 5.84
N LEU A 133 17.52 8.10 5.80
CA LEU A 133 17.01 7.41 6.99
C LEU A 133 17.98 6.35 7.52
N HIS A 134 18.45 5.45 6.65
CA HIS A 134 19.38 4.38 7.01
C HIS A 134 20.70 4.93 7.56
N PRO A 135 21.34 5.94 6.94
CA PRO A 135 22.51 6.60 7.54
C PRO A 135 22.22 7.23 8.91
N PHE A 136 21.05 7.85 9.08
CA PHE A 136 20.64 8.42 10.37
C PHE A 136 20.55 7.35 11.46
N VAL A 137 19.87 6.22 11.21
CA VAL A 137 19.80 5.09 12.15
C VAL A 137 21.19 4.50 12.41
N ARG A 138 21.97 4.33 11.33
CA ARG A 138 23.36 3.83 11.39
C ARG A 138 24.30 4.73 12.17
N SER A 139 23.95 5.98 12.46
CA SER A 139 24.78 6.85 13.29
C SER A 139 24.88 6.37 14.75
N ARG A 140 23.87 5.61 15.23
CA ARG A 140 23.80 5.10 16.61
C ARG A 140 23.81 3.58 16.70
N VAL A 141 23.33 2.89 15.67
CA VAL A 141 23.16 1.43 15.65
C VAL A 141 24.01 0.81 14.55
N HIS A 142 24.60 -0.36 14.81
CA HIS A 142 25.13 -1.22 13.77
C HIS A 142 23.96 -1.87 13.03
N VAL A 143 23.78 -1.53 11.75
CA VAL A 143 22.76 -2.14 10.89
C VAL A 143 23.51 -3.02 9.89
N PRO A 144 23.19 -4.32 9.77
CA PRO A 144 23.82 -5.21 8.81
C PRO A 144 23.82 -4.63 7.39
N ALA A 145 24.88 -4.89 6.63
CA ALA A 145 24.98 -4.42 5.24
C ALA A 145 23.83 -4.99 4.38
N ASP A 146 23.45 -6.24 4.64
CA ASP A 146 22.42 -6.96 3.90
C ASP A 146 21.01 -6.38 4.09
N PHE A 147 20.79 -5.49 5.06
CA PHE A 147 19.52 -4.79 5.23
C PHE A 147 19.12 -3.98 3.98
N GLN A 148 20.09 -3.53 3.17
CA GLN A 148 19.83 -2.84 1.90
C GLN A 148 19.66 -3.77 0.70
N SER A 149 20.05 -5.04 0.83
CA SER A 149 20.02 -5.98 -0.30
C SER A 149 18.61 -6.25 -0.82
N SER A 150 17.60 -6.09 0.03
CA SER A 150 16.19 -6.21 -0.31
C SER A 150 15.71 -5.12 -1.28
N HIS A 151 16.24 -3.89 -1.18
CA HIS A 151 15.94 -2.81 -2.14
C HIS A 151 16.43 -3.16 -3.55
N ASP A 152 17.64 -3.72 -3.68
CA ASP A 152 18.19 -4.13 -4.97
C ASP A 152 17.33 -5.20 -5.65
N GLN A 153 16.88 -6.19 -4.87
CA GLN A 153 16.00 -7.25 -5.36
C GLN A 153 14.64 -6.73 -5.77
N LEU A 154 14.04 -5.83 -4.99
CA LEU A 154 12.79 -5.18 -5.36
C LEU A 154 12.96 -4.33 -6.62
N ASN A 155 14.10 -3.67 -6.81
CA ASN A 155 14.42 -2.95 -8.05
C ASN A 155 14.44 -3.89 -9.28
N PHE A 156 14.88 -5.14 -9.15
CA PHE A 156 14.75 -6.12 -10.23
C PHE A 156 13.29 -6.45 -10.56
N LEU A 157 12.43 -6.58 -9.54
CA LEU A 157 11.00 -6.83 -9.72
C LEU A 157 10.27 -5.62 -10.31
N LEU A 158 10.58 -4.40 -9.87
CA LEU A 158 10.08 -3.17 -10.48
C LEU A 158 10.42 -3.12 -11.97
N ARG A 159 11.64 -3.48 -12.36
CA ARG A 159 12.02 -3.60 -13.79
C ARG A 159 11.23 -4.67 -14.52
N ALA A 160 10.89 -5.79 -13.87
CA ALA A 160 10.09 -6.85 -14.48
C ALA A 160 8.64 -6.39 -14.72
N VAL A 161 8.01 -5.73 -13.75
CA VAL A 161 6.67 -5.15 -13.89
C VAL A 161 6.67 -4.02 -14.92
N ASP A 162 7.70 -3.17 -14.91
CA ASP A 162 7.86 -2.11 -15.91
C ASP A 162 7.93 -2.66 -17.32
N ARG A 163 8.66 -3.76 -17.54
CA ARG A 163 8.64 -4.45 -18.84
C ARG A 163 7.26 -5.00 -19.19
N ALA A 164 6.52 -5.55 -18.23
CA ALA A 164 5.19 -6.09 -18.46
C ALA A 164 4.17 -4.99 -18.82
N ILE A 165 4.22 -3.84 -18.13
CA ILE A 165 3.25 -2.76 -18.28
C ILE A 165 3.66 -1.79 -19.40
N CYS A 166 4.90 -1.30 -19.41
CA CYS A 166 5.33 -0.26 -20.34
C CYS A 166 5.85 -0.82 -21.67
N ASN A 167 6.63 -1.91 -21.63
CA ASN A 167 7.43 -2.38 -22.77
C ASN A 167 6.83 -3.57 -23.52
N ARG A 168 5.74 -4.15 -23.03
CA ARG A 168 4.97 -5.20 -23.73
C ARG A 168 3.63 -4.67 -24.19
N THR A 169 3.09 -5.32 -25.22
CA THR A 169 1.69 -5.15 -25.62
C THR A 169 0.85 -6.08 -24.78
N PHE A 170 -0.14 -5.53 -24.07
CA PHE A 170 -1.23 -6.26 -23.45
C PHE A 170 -2.54 -5.66 -23.98
N ASN A 171 -3.58 -6.48 -24.07
CA ASN A 171 -4.91 -6.01 -24.45
C ASN A 171 -5.99 -6.39 -23.42
N ARG A 172 -5.62 -7.11 -22.36
CA ARG A 172 -6.44 -7.41 -21.19
C ARG A 172 -5.69 -7.10 -19.90
N ALA A 173 -6.42 -6.78 -18.84
CA ALA A 173 -5.82 -6.51 -17.54
C ALA A 173 -5.28 -7.79 -16.88
N SER A 174 -5.94 -8.93 -17.11
CA SER A 174 -5.53 -10.26 -16.61
C SER A 174 -4.10 -10.65 -17.01
N GLU A 175 -3.62 -10.21 -18.17
CA GLU A 175 -2.24 -10.43 -18.63
C GLU A 175 -1.19 -9.83 -17.69
N LEU A 176 -1.55 -8.81 -16.91
CA LEU A 176 -0.67 -8.14 -15.96
C LEU A 176 -0.64 -8.81 -14.59
N ALA A 177 -1.63 -9.66 -14.28
CA ALA A 177 -1.82 -10.23 -12.94
C ALA A 177 -0.60 -11.02 -12.43
N PRO A 178 0.10 -11.87 -13.23
CA PRO A 178 1.26 -12.60 -12.73
C PRO A 178 2.42 -11.68 -12.31
N ALA A 179 2.74 -10.68 -13.13
CA ALA A 179 3.81 -9.73 -12.81
C ALA A 179 3.45 -8.88 -11.59
N TRP A 180 2.20 -8.43 -11.54
CA TRP A 180 1.69 -7.63 -10.44
C TRP A 180 1.69 -8.37 -9.11
N HIS A 181 1.20 -9.62 -9.10
CA HIS A 181 1.20 -10.42 -7.89
C HIS A 181 2.62 -10.71 -7.41
N GLY A 182 3.55 -11.06 -8.31
CA GLY A 182 4.95 -11.25 -7.92
C GLY A 182 5.54 -10.01 -7.23
N TYR A 183 5.25 -8.82 -7.77
CA TYR A 183 5.64 -7.56 -7.16
C TYR A 183 5.00 -7.35 -5.77
N ARG A 184 3.68 -7.48 -5.64
CA ARG A 184 2.98 -7.31 -4.35
C ARG A 184 3.50 -8.29 -3.30
N THR A 185 3.68 -9.57 -3.67
CA THR A 185 4.17 -10.64 -2.79
C THR A 185 5.57 -10.39 -2.25
N SER A 186 6.40 -9.65 -3.00
CA SER A 186 7.77 -9.32 -2.56
C SER A 186 7.81 -8.01 -1.78
N LEU A 187 7.04 -7.02 -2.22
CA LEU A 187 6.99 -5.70 -1.60
C LEU A 187 6.44 -5.75 -0.16
N TYR A 188 5.35 -6.48 0.09
CA TYR A 188 4.70 -6.41 1.41
C TYR A 188 5.56 -6.97 2.55
N PRO A 189 6.22 -8.14 2.40
CA PRO A 189 7.19 -8.62 3.37
C PRO A 189 8.34 -7.64 3.62
N LEU A 190 8.87 -7.00 2.56
CA LEU A 190 9.91 -5.97 2.71
C LEU A 190 9.44 -4.83 3.62
N LEU A 191 8.31 -4.21 3.28
CA LEU A 191 7.77 -3.09 4.06
C LEU A 191 7.47 -3.50 5.52
N ALA A 192 7.09 -4.75 5.76
CA ALA A 192 6.83 -5.28 7.10
C ALA A 192 8.13 -5.54 7.88
N GLU A 193 9.16 -6.07 7.22
CA GLU A 193 10.50 -6.29 7.78
C GLU A 193 11.15 -4.96 8.18
N GLU A 194 11.12 -3.97 7.30
CA GLU A 194 11.60 -2.61 7.58
C GLU A 194 10.88 -1.99 8.78
N GLU A 195 9.55 -2.08 8.86
CA GLU A 195 8.80 -1.58 10.01
C GLU A 195 9.16 -2.31 11.32
N ALA A 196 9.37 -3.63 11.25
CA ALA A 196 9.73 -4.45 12.39
C ALA A 196 11.16 -4.19 12.89
N ILE A 197 12.03 -3.63 12.04
CA ILE A 197 13.41 -3.25 12.38
C ILE A 197 13.51 -1.76 12.72
N LEU A 198 13.17 -0.90 11.78
CA LEU A 198 13.41 0.54 11.86
C LEU A 198 12.62 1.19 12.99
N ILE A 199 11.35 0.82 13.19
CA ILE A 199 10.52 1.48 14.22
C ILE A 199 11.04 1.16 15.63
N PRO A 200 11.33 -0.09 16.02
CA PRO A 200 11.95 -0.36 17.31
C PRO A 200 13.30 0.33 17.48
N LEU A 201 14.15 0.35 16.44
CA LEU A 201 15.48 0.99 16.53
C LEU A 201 15.39 2.51 16.67
N THR A 202 14.55 3.17 15.87
CA THR A 202 14.38 4.63 15.96
C THR A 202 13.84 5.01 17.34
N ARG A 203 12.91 4.23 17.87
CA ARG A 203 12.32 4.46 19.19
C ARG A 203 13.29 4.19 20.34
N ALA A 204 14.09 3.14 20.24
CA ALA A 204 15.06 2.79 21.27
C ALA A 204 16.19 3.82 21.39
N TYR A 205 16.67 4.35 20.25
CA TYR A 205 17.92 5.10 20.19
C TYR A 205 17.78 6.59 19.87
N PHE A 206 16.59 7.08 19.52
CA PHE A 206 16.36 8.50 19.18
C PHE A 206 15.15 9.07 19.91
N THR A 207 15.20 10.35 20.25
CA THR A 207 14.01 11.04 20.77
C THR A 207 13.04 11.38 19.63
N PRO A 208 11.75 11.60 19.93
CA PRO A 208 10.78 12.04 18.93
C PRO A 208 11.20 13.31 18.19
N GLU A 209 11.89 14.24 18.85
CA GLU A 209 12.35 15.51 18.27
C GLU A 209 13.47 15.29 17.25
N GLU A 210 14.47 14.47 17.58
CA GLU A 210 15.59 14.14 16.69
C GLU A 210 15.10 13.43 15.43
N TYR A 211 14.28 12.40 15.62
CA TYR A 211 13.69 11.66 14.51
C TYR A 211 12.72 12.52 13.72
N GLY A 212 11.87 13.30 14.40
CA GLY A 212 10.90 14.18 13.78
C GLY A 212 11.54 15.25 12.90
N ALA A 213 12.68 15.81 13.31
CA ALA A 213 13.46 16.75 12.49
C ALA A 213 13.97 16.09 11.20
N LYS A 214 14.46 14.85 11.29
CA LYS A 214 14.93 14.07 10.13
C LYS A 214 13.79 13.72 9.17
N ILE A 215 12.64 13.32 9.69
CA ILE A 215 11.43 13.09 8.88
C ILE A 215 10.95 14.40 8.24
N GLY A 216 11.02 15.53 8.94
CA GLY A 216 10.69 16.83 8.38
C GLY A 216 11.60 17.26 7.21
N GLU A 217 12.87 16.86 7.22
CA GLU A 217 13.79 17.00 6.07
C GLU A 217 13.32 16.17 4.88
N ILE A 218 13.06 14.88 5.11
CA ILE A 218 12.55 13.92 4.12
C ILE A 218 11.27 14.41 3.44
N LEU A 219 10.31 14.90 4.23
CA LEU A 219 9.02 15.37 3.72
C LEU A 219 9.18 16.64 2.87
N ARG A 220 10.14 17.51 3.20
CA ARG A 220 10.40 18.75 2.45
C ARG A 220 11.09 18.52 1.12
N SER A 221 11.88 17.45 1.00
CA SER A 221 12.47 17.02 -0.27
C SER A 221 11.54 16.15 -1.12
N ALA A 222 10.41 15.70 -0.57
CA ALA A 222 9.53 14.74 -1.23
C ALA A 222 8.91 15.31 -2.53
N PRO A 223 8.98 14.56 -3.65
CA PRO A 223 8.24 14.87 -4.85
C PRO A 223 6.75 15.02 -4.55
N LYS A 224 6.08 15.90 -5.31
CA LYS A 224 4.65 16.20 -5.13
C LYS A 224 3.78 14.93 -5.12
N LEU A 225 4.12 13.96 -5.96
CA LEU A 225 3.38 12.70 -6.06
C LEU A 225 3.49 11.87 -4.77
N ALA A 226 4.71 11.63 -4.27
CA ALA A 226 4.96 10.85 -3.07
C ALA A 226 4.34 11.52 -1.82
N LEU A 227 4.61 12.82 -1.61
CA LEU A 227 4.01 13.56 -0.50
C LEU A 227 2.48 13.60 -0.62
N GLY A 228 1.96 13.81 -1.84
CA GLY A 228 0.54 13.81 -2.11
C GLY A 228 -0.14 12.47 -1.80
N SER A 229 0.53 11.35 -2.10
CA SER A 229 0.06 10.00 -1.78
C SER A 229 -0.01 9.77 -0.27
N LEU A 230 1.06 10.10 0.46
CA LEU A 230 1.06 10.03 1.93
C LEU A 230 -0.12 10.80 2.52
N LEU A 231 -0.25 12.09 2.18
CA LEU A 231 -1.31 12.95 2.70
C LEU A 231 -2.70 12.52 2.25
N HIS A 232 -2.82 11.85 1.09
CA HIS A 232 -4.08 11.28 0.64
C HIS A 232 -4.57 10.18 1.59
N HIS A 233 -3.66 9.28 1.98
CA HIS A 233 -3.95 8.07 2.75
C HIS A 233 -3.90 8.26 4.27
N LEU A 234 -3.45 9.42 4.76
CA LEU A 234 -3.60 9.76 6.18
C LEU A 234 -5.07 9.78 6.63
N GLN A 235 -5.29 9.29 7.85
CA GLN A 235 -6.57 9.37 8.53
C GLN A 235 -6.87 10.81 8.97
N GLY A 236 -8.12 11.07 9.35
CA GLY A 236 -8.53 12.40 9.85
C GLY A 236 -8.62 13.49 8.78
N GLY A 237 -8.63 13.14 7.49
CA GLY A 237 -8.98 14.09 6.43
C GLY A 237 -7.95 15.19 6.22
N LYS A 238 -8.38 16.46 6.34
CA LYS A 238 -7.49 17.63 6.20
C LYS A 238 -6.76 17.87 7.53
N GLU A 239 -7.49 17.76 8.63
CA GLU A 239 -7.04 18.00 9.99
C GLU A 239 -5.91 17.03 10.34
N GLY A 240 -6.10 15.73 10.10
CA GLY A 240 -5.06 14.73 10.33
C GLY A 240 -3.80 14.96 9.49
N ALA A 241 -3.94 15.42 8.24
CA ALA A 241 -2.81 15.78 7.40
C ALA A 241 -2.07 17.02 7.93
N MET A 242 -2.78 18.04 8.39
CA MET A 242 -2.18 19.22 9.01
C MET A 242 -1.45 18.87 10.31
N SER A 243 -2.08 18.10 11.19
CA SER A 243 -1.46 17.65 12.45
C SER A 243 -0.21 16.82 12.20
N PHE A 244 -0.22 15.94 11.19
CA PHE A 244 0.96 15.19 10.77
C PHE A 244 2.09 16.13 10.34
N LEU A 245 1.82 17.09 9.46
CA LEU A 245 2.84 18.02 8.95
C LEU A 245 3.44 18.89 10.06
N VAL A 246 2.61 19.44 10.94
CA VAL A 246 3.06 20.29 12.06
C VAL A 246 4.00 19.51 12.99
N ARG A 247 3.69 18.24 13.25
CA ARG A 247 4.55 17.35 14.05
C ARG A 247 5.96 17.21 13.47
N TYR A 248 6.09 17.26 12.15
CA TYR A 248 7.38 17.15 11.45
C TYR A 248 7.92 18.50 10.98
N GLY A 249 7.59 19.58 11.71
CA GLY A 249 8.26 20.88 11.57
C GLY A 249 7.71 21.77 10.45
N TYR A 250 6.54 21.46 9.88
CA TYR A 250 5.87 22.40 9.00
C TYR A 250 5.12 23.46 9.79
N GLU A 251 5.13 24.70 9.30
CA GLU A 251 4.18 25.70 9.76
C GLU A 251 2.75 25.28 9.38
N TRP A 252 1.77 25.54 10.26
CA TRP A 252 0.37 25.20 9.98
C TRP A 252 -0.15 25.82 8.68
N MET A 253 0.35 27.02 8.32
CA MET A 253 0.03 27.71 7.06
C MET A 253 0.62 27.04 5.81
N ALA A 254 1.60 26.15 5.93
CA ALA A 254 2.18 25.44 4.80
C ALA A 254 1.12 24.62 4.04
N TRP A 255 0.11 24.10 4.75
CA TRP A 255 -1.05 23.45 4.14
C TRP A 255 -1.70 24.31 3.06
N TYR A 256 -2.07 25.54 3.41
CA TYR A 256 -2.78 26.46 2.53
C TYR A 256 -1.89 27.01 1.43
N ARG A 257 -0.60 27.24 1.72
CA ARG A 257 0.35 27.79 0.74
C ARG A 257 0.72 26.82 -0.37
N SER A 258 0.97 25.55 -0.05
CA SER A 258 1.53 24.62 -1.05
C SER A 258 1.17 23.15 -0.84
N VAL A 259 1.00 22.69 0.41
CA VAL A 259 0.93 21.26 0.67
C VAL A 259 -0.42 20.64 0.26
N HIS A 260 -1.54 21.36 0.34
CA HIS A 260 -2.81 20.83 -0.17
C HIS A 260 -2.76 20.54 -1.69
N ALA A 261 -1.96 21.31 -2.45
CA ALA A 261 -1.81 21.15 -3.89
C ALA A 261 -1.06 19.86 -4.25
N THR A 262 -0.18 19.34 -3.38
CA THR A 262 0.48 18.04 -3.62
C THR A 262 -0.53 16.89 -3.50
N ARG A 263 -1.44 16.96 -2.51
CA ARG A 263 -2.54 15.99 -2.37
C ARG A 263 -3.50 16.04 -3.57
N THR A 264 -3.82 17.23 -4.08
CA THR A 264 -4.61 17.38 -5.31
C THR A 264 -3.86 16.79 -6.51
N HIS A 265 -2.57 17.12 -6.66
CA HIS A 265 -1.72 16.60 -7.74
C HIS A 265 -1.71 15.06 -7.75
N TYR A 266 -1.55 14.42 -6.60
CA TYR A 266 -1.63 12.96 -6.48
C TYR A 266 -3.00 12.41 -6.94
N ARG A 267 -4.11 13.04 -6.55
CA ARG A 267 -5.44 12.57 -7.00
C ARG A 267 -5.61 12.71 -8.51
N GLU A 268 -5.14 13.79 -9.10
CA GLU A 268 -5.22 14.02 -10.55
C GLU A 268 -4.39 13.02 -11.34
N HIS A 269 -3.21 12.64 -10.83
CA HIS A 269 -2.25 11.83 -11.58
C HIS A 269 -2.33 10.33 -11.29
N ALA A 270 -2.79 9.93 -10.10
CA ALA A 270 -2.94 8.53 -9.70
C ALA A 270 -4.41 8.12 -9.56
N GLU A 271 -5.14 8.70 -8.59
CA GLU A 271 -6.51 8.22 -8.28
C GLU A 271 -7.49 8.41 -9.46
N SER A 272 -7.34 9.48 -10.24
CA SER A 272 -8.15 9.74 -11.43
C SER A 272 -7.99 8.66 -12.50
N LYS A 273 -6.81 8.04 -12.60
CA LYS A 273 -6.54 6.97 -13.56
C LYS A 273 -7.32 5.71 -13.18
N LEU A 274 -7.28 5.35 -11.90
CA LEU A 274 -8.06 4.23 -11.37
C LEU A 274 -9.56 4.49 -11.50
N ALA A 275 -10.03 5.68 -11.14
CA ALA A 275 -11.43 6.06 -11.27
C ALA A 275 -11.89 6.03 -12.74
N SER A 276 -11.07 6.49 -13.68
CA SER A 276 -11.40 6.49 -15.12
C SER A 276 -11.62 5.07 -15.63
N LEU A 277 -10.75 4.14 -15.21
CA LEU A 277 -10.86 2.73 -15.58
C LEU A 277 -12.11 2.07 -15.00
N LEU A 278 -12.48 2.41 -13.77
CA LEU A 278 -13.71 1.90 -13.14
C LEU A 278 -15.00 2.45 -13.75
N VAL A 279 -15.00 3.71 -14.16
CA VAL A 279 -16.15 4.37 -14.79
C VAL A 279 -16.28 3.94 -16.26
N GLY A 280 -15.19 3.55 -16.91
CA GLY A 280 -15.15 3.27 -18.34
C GLY A 280 -15.08 4.54 -19.20
N ALA A 281 -14.72 5.69 -18.62
CA ALA A 281 -14.51 6.95 -19.31
C ALA A 281 -13.45 7.79 -18.58
N PRO A 282 -12.72 8.69 -19.27
CA PRO A 282 -11.79 9.61 -18.61
C PRO A 282 -12.48 10.49 -17.57
N VAL A 283 -11.98 10.49 -16.35
CA VAL A 283 -12.41 11.36 -15.25
C VAL A 283 -11.21 12.01 -14.58
N VAL A 284 -11.42 13.20 -14.02
CA VAL A 284 -10.42 13.90 -13.21
C VAL A 284 -10.98 14.09 -11.80
N CYS A 285 -10.30 13.49 -10.83
CA CYS A 285 -10.64 13.55 -9.42
C CYS A 285 -9.71 14.54 -8.72
N ARG A 286 -10.27 15.60 -8.15
CA ARG A 286 -9.54 16.61 -7.36
C ARG A 286 -9.85 16.49 -5.88
N HIS A 287 -11.06 16.04 -5.58
CA HIS A 287 -11.60 15.93 -4.23
C HIS A 287 -11.81 14.47 -3.84
N LYS A 288 -11.94 14.22 -2.54
CA LYS A 288 -12.20 12.87 -2.02
C LYS A 288 -13.57 12.36 -2.46
N ASP A 289 -14.54 13.26 -2.61
CA ASP A 289 -15.91 12.92 -3.01
C ASP A 289 -16.00 12.44 -4.46
N ASP A 290 -15.04 12.83 -5.31
CA ASP A 290 -14.94 12.35 -6.69
C ASP A 290 -14.57 10.84 -6.73
N LEU A 291 -14.04 10.30 -5.63
CA LEU A 291 -13.52 8.94 -5.52
C LEU A 291 -14.55 7.95 -4.94
N ARG A 292 -15.84 8.29 -4.98
CA ARG A 292 -16.91 7.37 -4.52
C ARG A 292 -16.84 6.01 -5.20
N ILE A 293 -16.53 5.99 -6.50
CA ILE A 293 -16.42 4.75 -7.28
C ILE A 293 -15.31 3.82 -6.77
N MET A 294 -14.23 4.37 -6.20
CA MET A 294 -13.12 3.60 -5.65
C MET A 294 -13.55 2.71 -4.48
N LYS A 295 -14.62 3.06 -3.76
CA LYS A 295 -15.19 2.25 -2.67
C LYS A 295 -15.79 0.92 -3.16
N THR A 296 -15.99 0.77 -4.47
CA THR A 296 -16.45 -0.48 -5.08
C THR A 296 -15.33 -1.51 -5.23
N LEU A 297 -14.07 -1.09 -5.13
CA LEU A 297 -12.94 -2.01 -5.11
C LEU A 297 -12.97 -2.84 -3.83
N ARG A 298 -12.66 -4.12 -3.96
CA ARG A 298 -12.51 -5.06 -2.86
C ARG A 298 -11.05 -5.50 -2.86
N PRO A 299 -10.28 -5.21 -1.80
CA PRO A 299 -8.94 -5.77 -1.65
C PRO A 299 -8.98 -7.29 -1.84
N LEU A 300 -8.06 -7.81 -2.66
CA LEU A 300 -7.84 -9.24 -2.71
C LEU A 300 -7.06 -9.67 -1.47
N GLU A 301 -7.48 -10.79 -0.87
CA GLU A 301 -6.73 -11.41 0.21
C GLU A 301 -5.33 -11.77 -0.28
N LEU A 302 -4.31 -11.43 0.49
CA LEU A 302 -2.98 -11.93 0.22
C LEU A 302 -3.00 -13.45 0.43
N ASN A 303 -2.32 -14.21 -0.42
CA ASN A 303 -2.21 -15.65 -0.22
C ASN A 303 -1.46 -15.90 1.10
N ARG A 304 -2.22 -16.23 2.16
CA ARG A 304 -1.68 -16.43 3.51
C ARG A 304 -0.55 -17.45 3.54
N ARG A 305 -0.54 -18.44 2.63
CA ARG A 305 0.50 -19.48 2.59
C ARG A 305 1.91 -18.91 2.38
N LEU A 306 2.04 -17.82 1.62
CA LEU A 306 3.33 -17.15 1.39
C LEU A 306 3.80 -16.33 2.60
N MET A 307 2.92 -16.12 3.58
CA MET A 307 3.20 -15.33 4.79
C MET A 307 3.41 -16.19 6.05
N LEU A 308 3.21 -17.50 5.97
CA LEU A 308 3.20 -18.39 7.15
C LEU A 308 4.56 -19.07 7.42
N ALA A 309 5.52 -18.97 6.50
CA ALA A 309 6.89 -19.40 6.75
C ALA A 309 7.75 -18.17 7.06
N PRO A 310 8.49 -18.13 8.19
CA PRO A 310 9.44 -17.07 8.45
C PRO A 310 10.59 -17.19 7.44
N VAL A 311 10.61 -16.28 6.48
CA VAL A 311 11.67 -16.13 5.47
C VAL A 311 12.00 -14.65 5.34
N ALA A 312 13.27 -14.33 5.09
CA ALA A 312 13.68 -12.94 4.89
C ALA A 312 12.97 -12.37 3.65
N SER A 313 12.70 -11.06 3.63
CA SER A 313 12.05 -10.43 2.46
C SER A 313 12.84 -10.64 1.16
N SER A 314 14.16 -10.76 1.30
CA SER A 314 15.08 -11.05 0.21
C SER A 314 14.93 -12.49 -0.34
N GLU A 315 14.70 -13.46 0.53
CA GLU A 315 14.45 -14.85 0.12
C GLU A 315 13.12 -14.97 -0.62
N VAL A 316 12.07 -14.29 -0.14
CA VAL A 316 10.78 -14.21 -0.82
C VAL A 316 10.96 -13.62 -2.22
N SER A 317 11.66 -12.49 -2.31
CA SER A 317 11.91 -11.79 -3.58
C SER A 317 12.69 -12.67 -4.57
N ALA A 318 13.72 -13.37 -4.10
CA ALA A 318 14.50 -14.30 -4.92
C ALA A 318 13.66 -15.49 -5.40
N MET A 319 12.83 -16.07 -4.53
CA MET A 319 11.91 -17.15 -4.88
C MET A 319 10.90 -16.70 -5.93
N VAL A 320 10.24 -15.56 -5.73
CA VAL A 320 9.27 -14.98 -6.67
C VAL A 320 9.95 -14.72 -8.01
N PHE A 321 11.13 -14.11 -8.02
CA PHE A 321 11.88 -13.84 -9.24
C PHE A 321 12.19 -15.13 -10.02
N SER A 322 12.65 -16.18 -9.32
CA SER A 322 12.91 -17.49 -9.93
C SER A 322 11.65 -18.10 -10.56
N GLN A 323 10.51 -18.02 -9.87
CA GLN A 323 9.24 -18.52 -10.40
C GLN A 323 8.75 -17.70 -11.61
N MET A 324 8.93 -16.37 -11.59
CA MET A 324 8.61 -15.50 -12.73
C MET A 324 9.50 -15.80 -13.94
N ALA A 325 10.80 -16.03 -13.73
CA ALA A 325 11.76 -16.32 -14.79
C ALA A 325 11.50 -17.68 -15.47
N THR A 326 11.02 -18.67 -14.71
CA THR A 326 10.77 -20.02 -15.22
C THR A 326 9.37 -20.24 -15.78
N GLY A 327 8.48 -19.24 -15.69
CA GLY A 327 7.08 -19.37 -16.13
C GLY A 327 6.25 -20.37 -15.32
N ARG A 328 6.79 -20.93 -14.23
CA ARG A 328 6.10 -21.92 -13.37
C ARG A 328 5.02 -21.33 -12.48
N TRP A 329 4.81 -20.02 -12.58
CA TRP A 329 3.90 -19.24 -11.76
C TRP A 329 2.42 -19.67 -11.86
N LEU A 330 2.04 -20.42 -12.91
CA LEU A 330 0.66 -20.81 -13.21
C LEU A 330 0.23 -22.20 -12.71
N LEU A 331 1.13 -23.06 -12.24
CA LEU A 331 0.78 -24.47 -12.02
C LEU A 331 0.44 -24.85 -10.57
N ASP A 332 0.91 -24.11 -9.56
CA ASP A 332 0.77 -24.52 -8.15
C ASP A 332 -0.10 -23.60 -7.28
N VAL A 333 -0.51 -22.44 -7.80
CA VAL A 333 -1.42 -21.54 -7.09
C VAL A 333 -2.83 -21.83 -7.59
N GLY A 334 -3.48 -22.83 -7.01
CA GLY A 334 -4.92 -23.04 -7.17
C GLY A 334 -5.66 -21.79 -6.67
N TRP A 335 -5.93 -20.85 -7.56
CA TRP A 335 -6.80 -19.72 -7.30
C TRP A 335 -8.16 -20.31 -6.97
N GLY A 336 -8.55 -20.25 -5.69
CA GLY A 336 -9.69 -20.96 -5.12
C GLY A 336 -11.08 -20.50 -5.59
N GLY A 337 -11.26 -20.25 -6.89
CA GLY A 337 -12.56 -20.37 -7.51
C GLY A 337 -12.92 -21.84 -7.54
N ARG A 338 -13.79 -22.30 -6.63
CA ARG A 338 -14.54 -23.53 -6.89
C ARG A 338 -15.19 -23.35 -8.25
N ALA A 339 -14.82 -24.19 -9.22
CA ALA A 339 -15.71 -24.43 -10.35
C ALA A 339 -17.08 -24.80 -9.76
N PRO A 340 -18.20 -24.29 -10.31
CA PRO A 340 -19.51 -24.79 -9.90
C PRO A 340 -19.47 -26.31 -10.07
N GLU A 341 -19.82 -27.03 -9.00
CA GLU A 341 -20.01 -28.48 -9.07
C GLU A 341 -20.92 -28.74 -10.27
N GLU A 342 -20.39 -29.42 -11.29
CA GLU A 342 -21.21 -30.07 -12.28
C GLU A 342 -22.12 -31.00 -11.48
N VAL A 343 -23.41 -30.65 -11.45
CA VAL A 343 -24.45 -31.55 -10.97
C VAL A 343 -24.42 -32.73 -11.95
N GLU A 344 -23.75 -33.80 -11.55
CA GLU A 344 -23.79 -35.08 -12.27
C GLU A 344 -25.25 -35.48 -12.47
N GLY A 345 -25.62 -35.61 -13.74
CA GLY A 345 -26.94 -36.04 -14.16
C GLY A 345 -27.22 -37.43 -13.64
N GLY A 346 -28.22 -37.54 -12.78
CA GLY A 346 -28.78 -38.81 -12.35
C GLY A 346 -29.31 -39.61 -13.54
N GLU A 347 -28.95 -40.89 -13.53
CA GLU A 347 -29.34 -41.95 -14.46
C GLU A 347 -30.86 -42.00 -14.71
N MET A 348 -31.23 -42.15 -15.98
CA MET A 348 -32.55 -42.61 -16.38
C MET A 348 -32.60 -44.14 -16.27
N ASP A 349 -33.34 -44.65 -15.29
CA ASP A 349 -33.86 -46.01 -15.34
C ASP A 349 -35.14 -46.04 -16.17
N GLY A 350 -35.08 -46.81 -17.26
CA GLY A 350 -36.23 -47.13 -18.09
C GLY A 350 -37.04 -48.26 -17.47
N ASP A 351 -38.36 -48.15 -17.58
CA ASP A 351 -39.22 -49.34 -17.58
C ASP A 351 -40.29 -49.21 -18.67
N GLY A 352 -40.45 -50.32 -19.38
CA GLY A 352 -41.22 -50.43 -20.61
C GLY A 352 -42.72 -50.65 -20.34
N GLY A 353 -43.55 -50.03 -21.18
CA GLY A 353 -44.99 -50.23 -21.17
C GLY A 353 -45.57 -50.18 -22.58
N THR A 354 -45.65 -51.35 -23.22
CA THR A 354 -46.35 -51.59 -24.49
C THR A 354 -47.86 -51.33 -24.42
N ARG A 355 -48.45 -50.72 -25.46
CA ARG A 355 -49.75 -51.02 -26.14
C ARG A 355 -50.10 -49.88 -27.11
N ARG A 356 -49.93 -50.08 -28.43
CA ARG A 356 -50.88 -50.54 -29.47
C ARG A 356 -51.56 -49.38 -30.24
N PRO A 357 -51.90 -49.60 -31.53
CA PRO A 357 -52.08 -48.54 -32.52
C PRO A 357 -53.55 -48.31 -32.89
N GLU A 358 -53.88 -47.10 -33.32
CA GLU A 358 -55.03 -46.69 -34.14
C GLU A 358 -54.82 -45.17 -34.33
N GLY A 359 -54.85 -44.52 -35.48
CA GLY A 359 -55.47 -44.82 -36.76
C GLY A 359 -56.09 -43.50 -37.23
N GLY A 360 -55.71 -42.99 -38.41
CA GLY A 360 -56.60 -42.11 -39.19
C GLY A 360 -56.13 -40.69 -39.52
N ARG A 361 -56.02 -40.49 -40.85
CA ARG A 361 -56.47 -39.33 -41.68
C ARG A 361 -55.66 -38.02 -41.71
N VAL A 362 -54.73 -37.98 -42.68
CA VAL A 362 -54.78 -37.25 -43.97
C VAL A 362 -55.73 -36.03 -44.16
N ARG A 363 -55.14 -34.98 -44.77
CA ARG A 363 -55.66 -33.83 -45.58
C ARG A 363 -56.22 -32.63 -44.81
N VAL A 364 -55.93 -31.36 -45.14
CA VAL A 364 -55.27 -30.69 -46.28
C VAL A 364 -54.28 -29.66 -45.75
#